data_AF-A0A1U7J3C4-F1
#
_entry.id   AF-A0A1U7J3C4-F1
#
_cell.length_a   1.000
_cell.length_b   1.000
_cell.length_c   1.000
_cell.angle_alpha   90.00
_cell.angle_beta   90.00
_cell.angle_gamma   90.00
#
_symmetry.space_group_name_H-M   'P 1'
#
loop_
_entity.id
_entity.type
_entity.pdbx_description
1 polymer ?
#
loop_
_entity_poly.entity_id
_entity_poly.type
_entity_poly.pdbx_seq_one_letter_code
_entity_poly.pdbx_strand_id
1 'polypeptide(L)'
;MRDTTLNTIAVVIFGVTMASLLGPLINLSPAVVAVFAAVGLGVFAVDQLGLSGRIGDILMDTVAWASPEHRQRVLHHEAGHFLAAVLLDIPVEAYTLNTWEAWKQGIPGQGGVVFGPSDPAALARLTPQTIDRYCQVCMAGIAAEQMVYGDAQGGGDDTASLGKFWTVLGRSPAEAPLKQRWATLQAKTLLEKHRDTFDALVTAMGDRAPVADCCAIVEANRASVEAAA
;
A
#
# COMPACT_ATOMS: atom_id res chain seq x y z
N MET A 1 -5.46 6.37 -7.86
CA MET A 1 -5.66 7.26 -6.69
C MET A 1 -5.97 8.70 -7.08
N ARG A 2 -5.19 9.37 -7.94
CA ARG A 2 -5.39 10.80 -8.30
C ARG A 2 -6.80 11.11 -8.84
N ASP A 3 -7.38 10.23 -9.66
CA ASP A 3 -8.73 10.45 -10.22
C ASP A 3 -9.85 10.29 -9.18
N THR A 4 -9.71 9.31 -8.27
CA THR A 4 -10.68 9.10 -7.18
C THR A 4 -10.70 10.29 -6.22
N THR A 5 -9.53 10.81 -5.86
CA THR A 5 -9.43 12.00 -5.00
C THR A 5 -10.03 13.24 -5.67
N LEU A 6 -9.71 13.47 -6.95
CA LEU A 6 -10.25 14.61 -7.71
C LEU A 6 -11.77 14.51 -7.86
N ASN A 7 -12.29 13.33 -8.21
CA ASN A 7 -13.73 13.11 -8.32
C ASN A 7 -14.43 13.28 -6.97
N THR A 8 -13.85 12.80 -5.88
CA THR A 8 -14.43 12.94 -4.53
C THR A 8 -14.49 14.41 -4.12
N ILE A 9 -13.42 15.16 -4.32
CA ILE A 9 -13.39 16.62 -4.07
C ILE A 9 -14.44 17.33 -4.92
N ALA A 10 -14.54 17.00 -6.21
CA ALA A 10 -15.52 17.59 -7.11
C ALA A 10 -16.96 17.31 -6.67
N VAL A 11 -17.27 16.08 -6.25
CA VAL A 11 -18.58 15.69 -5.72
C VAL A 11 -18.91 16.46 -4.44
N VAL A 12 -17.94 16.62 -3.53
CA VAL A 12 -18.13 17.39 -2.29
C VAL A 12 -18.42 18.86 -2.61
N ILE A 13 -17.61 19.50 -3.45
CA ILE A 13 -17.80 20.91 -3.83
C ILE A 13 -19.14 21.09 -4.53
N PHE A 14 -19.47 20.22 -5.48
CA PHE A 14 -20.75 20.25 -6.18
C PHE A 14 -21.92 20.08 -5.21
N GLY A 15 -21.84 19.12 -4.29
CA GLY A 15 -22.86 18.87 -3.27
C GLY A 15 -23.08 20.06 -2.35
N VAL A 16 -22.01 20.69 -1.83
CA VAL A 16 -22.09 21.90 -1.00
C VAL A 16 -22.69 23.07 -1.78
N THR A 17 -22.29 23.25 -3.03
CA THR A 17 -22.81 24.31 -3.91
C THR A 17 -24.30 24.10 -4.16
N MET A 18 -24.69 22.87 -4.49
CA MET A 18 -26.07 22.54 -4.83
C MET A 18 -26.99 22.57 -3.61
N ALA A 19 -26.51 22.13 -2.45
CA ALA A 19 -27.22 22.29 -1.18
C ALA A 19 -27.39 23.77 -0.79
N SER A 20 -26.42 24.63 -1.11
CA SER A 20 -26.54 26.07 -0.85
C SER A 20 -27.57 26.75 -1.77
N LEU A 21 -27.63 26.35 -3.04
CA LEU A 21 -28.52 26.95 -4.04
C LEU A 21 -29.96 26.42 -3.99
N LEU A 22 -30.12 25.09 -3.86
CA LEU A 22 -31.43 24.43 -3.90
C LEU A 22 -31.96 24.03 -2.51
N GLY A 23 -31.11 24.00 -1.49
CA GLY A 23 -31.52 23.71 -0.11
C GLY A 23 -32.68 24.57 0.40
N PRO A 24 -32.73 25.88 0.11
CA PRO A 24 -33.87 26.70 0.52
C PRO A 24 -35.23 26.21 0.00
N LEU A 25 -35.27 25.52 -1.15
CA LEU A 25 -36.51 24.95 -1.70
C LEU A 25 -37.10 23.82 -0.84
N ILE A 26 -36.27 23.21 0.01
CA ILE A 26 -36.66 22.15 0.96
C ILE A 26 -36.53 22.61 2.42
N ASN A 27 -36.53 23.93 2.68
CA ASN A 27 -36.33 24.55 4.00
C ASN A 27 -34.97 24.29 4.65
N LEU A 28 -33.95 23.88 3.88
CA LEU A 28 -32.57 23.83 4.37
C LEU A 28 -31.96 25.23 4.33
N SER A 29 -31.64 25.78 5.50
CA SER A 29 -31.05 27.12 5.60
C SER A 29 -29.63 27.14 5.03
N PRO A 30 -29.27 28.14 4.20
CA PRO A 30 -27.89 28.34 3.76
C PRO A 30 -26.89 28.48 4.91
N ALA A 31 -27.34 28.99 6.08
CA ALA A 31 -26.50 29.08 7.27
C ALA A 31 -26.08 27.70 7.79
N VAL A 32 -26.96 26.70 7.72
CA VAL A 32 -26.63 25.32 8.12
C VAL A 32 -25.58 24.73 7.19
N VAL A 33 -25.70 24.96 5.88
CA VAL A 33 -24.70 24.52 4.89
C VAL A 33 -23.36 25.23 5.11
N ALA A 34 -23.38 26.53 5.41
CA ALA A 34 -22.17 27.30 5.70
C ALA A 34 -21.47 26.84 6.98
N VAL A 35 -22.21 26.56 8.06
CA VAL A 35 -21.66 25.99 9.30
C VAL A 35 -21.04 24.63 9.03
N PHE A 36 -21.73 23.76 8.28
CA PHE A 36 -21.20 22.44 7.90
C PHE A 36 -19.88 22.56 7.12
N ALA A 37 -19.81 23.45 6.13
CA ALA A 37 -18.59 23.70 5.36
C ALA A 37 -17.46 24.26 6.24
N ALA A 38 -17.77 25.21 7.12
CA ALA A 38 -16.79 25.79 8.03
C ALA A 38 -16.22 24.76 9.01
N VAL A 39 -17.07 23.89 9.57
CA VAL A 39 -16.64 22.77 10.43
C VAL A 39 -15.77 21.80 9.65
N GLY A 40 -16.17 21.42 8.44
CA GLY A 40 -15.39 20.53 7.57
C GLY A 40 -13.99 21.09 7.26
N LEU A 41 -13.90 22.38 6.91
CA LEU A 41 -12.64 23.07 6.70
C LEU A 41 -11.81 23.17 7.99
N GLY A 42 -12.46 23.36 9.15
CA GLY A 42 -11.80 23.34 10.45
C GLY A 42 -11.19 21.98 10.77
N VAL A 43 -11.92 20.89 10.56
CA VAL A 43 -11.42 19.51 10.73
C VAL A 43 -10.26 19.26 9.77
N PHE A 44 -10.40 19.65 8.49
CA PHE A 44 -9.32 19.53 7.52
C PHE A 44 -8.07 20.30 7.94
N ALA A 45 -8.21 21.54 8.43
CA ALA A 45 -7.08 22.32 8.92
C ALA A 45 -6.39 21.66 10.13
N VAL A 46 -7.16 21.14 11.08
CA VAL A 46 -6.63 20.40 12.23
C VAL A 46 -5.91 19.13 11.78
N ASP A 47 -6.46 18.40 10.81
CA ASP A 47 -5.84 17.19 10.26
C ASP A 47 -4.50 17.50 9.57
N GLN A 48 -4.46 18.53 8.71
CA GLN A 48 -3.24 18.92 8.00
C GLN A 48 -2.14 19.42 8.95
N LEU A 49 -2.52 20.21 9.97
CA LEU A 49 -1.56 20.84 10.87
C LEU A 49 -1.15 19.94 12.04
N GLY A 50 -2.07 19.12 12.54
CA GLY A 50 -1.88 18.32 13.74
C GLY A 50 -1.61 16.85 13.48
N LEU A 51 -2.15 16.29 12.39
CA LEU A 51 -2.13 14.84 12.11
C LEU A 51 -1.49 14.51 10.75
N SER A 52 -0.92 15.50 10.07
CA SER A 52 -0.28 15.35 8.76
C SER A 52 -1.18 14.72 7.69
N GLY A 53 -2.50 14.97 7.75
CA GLY A 53 -3.45 14.51 6.73
C GLY A 53 -3.98 13.09 6.91
N ARG A 54 -3.72 12.44 8.05
CA ARG A 54 -4.11 11.05 8.31
C ARG A 54 -5.61 10.79 8.27
N ILE A 55 -6.45 11.73 8.72
CA ILE A 55 -7.90 11.57 8.66
C ILE A 55 -8.37 11.61 7.20
N GLY A 56 -7.80 12.53 6.41
CA GLY A 56 -8.04 12.61 4.97
C GLY A 56 -7.66 11.32 4.25
N ASP A 57 -6.49 10.76 4.55
CA ASP A 57 -6.02 9.50 3.95
C ASP A 57 -6.95 8.33 4.26
N ILE A 58 -7.38 8.18 5.52
CA ILE A 58 -8.33 7.13 5.93
C ILE A 58 -9.66 7.28 5.17
N LEU A 59 -10.21 8.49 5.08
CA LEU A 59 -11.46 8.73 4.36
C LEU A 59 -11.35 8.38 2.88
N MET A 60 -10.29 8.84 2.21
CA MET A 60 -10.08 8.59 0.78
C MET A 60 -9.85 7.11 0.49
N ASP A 61 -9.08 6.43 1.32
CA ASP A 61 -8.86 5.00 1.21
C ASP A 61 -10.14 4.21 1.46
N THR A 62 -10.97 4.61 2.43
CA THR A 62 -12.29 3.98 2.67
C THR A 62 -13.21 4.12 1.44
N VAL A 63 -13.17 5.26 0.76
CA VAL A 63 -13.92 5.49 -0.49
C VAL A 63 -13.35 4.65 -1.63
N ALA A 64 -12.02 4.56 -1.78
CA ALA A 64 -11.38 3.73 -2.78
C ALA A 64 -11.66 2.23 -2.56
N TRP A 65 -11.66 1.81 -1.29
CA TRP A 65 -11.97 0.46 -0.82
C TRP A 65 -13.43 0.05 -1.11
N ALA A 66 -14.32 0.98 -1.46
CA ALA A 66 -15.67 0.64 -1.91
C ALA A 66 -15.68 -0.11 -3.25
N SER A 67 -14.64 0.04 -4.09
CA SER A 67 -14.49 -0.72 -5.33
C SER A 67 -13.93 -2.12 -5.05
N PRO A 68 -14.65 -3.19 -5.42
CA PRO A 68 -14.13 -4.56 -5.33
C PRO A 68 -12.84 -4.77 -6.13
N GLU A 69 -12.71 -4.11 -7.29
CA GLU A 69 -11.54 -4.20 -8.15
C GLU A 69 -10.31 -3.57 -7.49
N HIS A 70 -10.48 -2.40 -6.86
CA HIS A 70 -9.41 -1.75 -6.11
C HIS A 70 -8.94 -2.62 -4.93
N ARG A 71 -9.89 -3.17 -4.17
CA ARG A 71 -9.60 -4.09 -3.07
C ARG A 71 -8.81 -5.31 -3.50
N GLN A 72 -9.21 -5.94 -4.61
CA GLN A 72 -8.50 -7.09 -5.14
C GLN A 72 -7.10 -6.69 -5.58
N ARG A 73 -6.92 -5.54 -6.23
CA ARG A 73 -5.59 -5.06 -6.62
C ARG A 73 -4.66 -4.86 -5.42
N VAL A 74 -5.12 -4.16 -4.38
CA VAL A 74 -4.36 -3.96 -3.14
C VAL A 74 -4.01 -5.31 -2.50
N LEU A 75 -4.97 -6.25 -2.44
CA LEU A 75 -4.70 -7.58 -1.88
C LEU A 75 -3.60 -8.33 -2.63
N HIS A 76 -3.63 -8.35 -3.97
CA HIS A 76 -2.57 -8.96 -4.77
C HIS A 76 -1.23 -8.23 -4.61
N HIS A 77 -1.27 -6.90 -4.49
CA HIS A 77 -0.09 -6.07 -4.24
C HIS A 77 0.58 -6.45 -2.91
N GLU A 78 -0.18 -6.47 -1.81
CA GLU A 78 0.35 -6.83 -0.49
C GLU A 78 0.80 -8.30 -0.42
N ALA A 79 0.06 -9.22 -1.06
CA ALA A 79 0.49 -10.61 -1.17
C ALA A 79 1.82 -10.76 -1.91
N GLY A 80 2.11 -9.87 -2.86
CA GLY A 80 3.39 -9.81 -3.57
C GLY A 80 4.54 -9.51 -2.62
N HIS A 81 4.42 -8.43 -1.82
CA HIS A 81 5.39 -8.10 -0.78
C HIS A 81 5.58 -9.24 0.22
N PHE A 82 4.47 -9.79 0.72
CA PHE A 82 4.49 -10.83 1.73
C PHE A 82 5.23 -12.08 1.23
N LEU A 83 4.85 -12.60 0.06
CA LEU A 83 5.45 -13.80 -0.51
C LEU A 83 6.96 -13.59 -0.77
N ALA A 84 7.33 -12.47 -1.38
CA ALA A 84 8.72 -12.16 -1.66
C ALA A 84 9.54 -12.03 -0.37
N ALA A 85 8.99 -11.41 0.68
CA ALA A 85 9.67 -11.26 1.96
C ALA A 85 10.00 -12.63 2.57
N VAL A 86 9.02 -13.52 2.67
CA VAL A 86 9.21 -14.85 3.25
C VAL A 86 10.20 -15.68 2.42
N LEU A 87 10.05 -15.73 1.10
CA LEU A 87 10.95 -16.51 0.22
C LEU A 87 12.41 -15.99 0.20
N LEU A 88 12.62 -14.70 0.47
CA LEU A 88 13.94 -14.08 0.53
C LEU A 88 14.51 -14.00 1.94
N ASP A 89 13.87 -14.68 2.90
CA ASP A 89 14.25 -14.76 4.31
C ASP A 89 14.27 -13.38 5.00
N ILE A 90 13.35 -12.49 4.61
CA ILE A 90 13.11 -11.21 5.28
C ILE A 90 11.90 -11.36 6.20
N PRO A 91 12.04 -11.12 7.51
CA PRO A 91 10.95 -11.33 8.46
C PRO A 91 9.80 -10.35 8.18
N VAL A 92 8.59 -10.90 8.13
CA VAL A 92 7.34 -10.15 8.09
C VAL A 92 6.80 -10.01 9.51
N GLU A 93 6.57 -8.77 9.95
CA GLU A 93 6.10 -8.46 11.30
C GLU A 93 4.58 -8.33 11.35
N ALA A 94 4.00 -7.68 10.35
CA ALA A 94 2.57 -7.42 10.23
C ALA A 94 2.18 -7.21 8.77
N TYR A 95 0.90 -7.30 8.47
CA TYR A 95 0.34 -6.76 7.23
C TYR A 95 -1.02 -6.13 7.51
N THR A 96 -1.37 -5.13 6.70
CA THR A 96 -2.69 -4.50 6.72
C THR A 96 -3.14 -4.23 5.30
N LEU A 97 -4.44 -4.37 5.02
CA LEU A 97 -4.95 -4.21 3.65
C LEU A 97 -5.52 -2.81 3.38
N ASN A 98 -5.66 -1.98 4.41
CA ASN A 98 -6.14 -0.61 4.30
C ASN A 98 -5.57 0.26 5.42
N THR A 99 -5.67 1.57 5.22
CA THR A 99 -5.22 2.63 6.14
C THR A 99 -5.88 2.54 7.52
N TRP A 100 -7.13 2.06 7.58
CA TRP A 100 -7.89 1.91 8.82
C TRP A 100 -7.32 0.80 9.71
N GLU A 101 -7.01 -0.35 9.11
CA GLU A 101 -6.33 -1.46 9.79
C GLU A 101 -4.93 -1.03 10.26
N ALA A 102 -4.18 -0.31 9.41
CA ALA A 102 -2.87 0.25 9.77
C ALA A 102 -2.95 1.18 10.99
N TRP A 103 -3.91 2.10 10.99
CA TRP A 103 -4.13 3.01 12.11
C TRP A 103 -4.49 2.29 13.40
N LYS A 104 -5.39 1.28 13.34
CA LYS A 104 -5.74 0.45 14.50
C LYS A 104 -4.57 -0.32 15.08
N GLN A 105 -3.65 -0.77 14.23
CA GLN A 105 -2.46 -1.50 14.64
C GLN A 105 -1.30 -0.55 15.02
N GLY A 106 -1.48 0.77 14.92
CA GLY A 106 -0.43 1.75 15.20
C GLY A 106 0.69 1.78 14.15
N ILE A 107 0.47 1.17 12.99
CA ILE A 107 1.42 1.14 11.88
C ILE A 107 1.33 2.47 11.13
N PRO A 108 2.44 3.23 11.00
CA PRO A 108 2.45 4.49 10.27
C PRO A 108 2.37 4.25 8.75
N GLY A 109 1.68 5.15 8.03
CA GLY A 109 1.58 5.12 6.57
C GLY A 109 0.23 4.61 6.07
N GLN A 110 0.16 4.23 4.79
CA GLN A 110 -1.09 3.81 4.14
C GLN A 110 -1.51 2.37 4.47
N GLY A 111 -0.74 1.69 5.31
CA GLY A 111 -0.82 0.24 5.49
C GLY A 111 0.04 -0.50 4.49
N GLY A 112 0.14 -1.82 4.69
CA GLY A 112 0.83 -2.74 3.81
C GLY A 112 1.58 -3.79 4.61
N VAL A 113 2.46 -4.54 3.96
CA VAL A 113 3.34 -5.51 4.64
C VAL A 113 4.49 -4.78 5.34
N VAL A 114 4.62 -4.99 6.65
CA VAL A 114 5.74 -4.49 7.46
C VAL A 114 6.83 -5.56 7.49
N PHE A 115 7.98 -5.25 6.90
CA PHE A 115 9.13 -6.14 6.83
C PHE A 115 10.43 -5.40 7.19
N GLY A 116 11.36 -6.12 7.79
CA GLY A 116 12.57 -5.54 8.39
C GLY A 116 13.79 -5.40 7.46
N PRO A 117 14.87 -4.75 7.95
CA PRO A 117 14.91 -3.91 9.15
C PRO A 117 14.48 -2.46 8.84
N SER A 118 13.71 -1.84 9.73
CA SER A 118 13.21 -0.47 9.58
C SER A 118 14.15 0.61 10.16
N ASP A 119 15.14 0.23 10.97
CA ASP A 119 16.14 1.13 11.55
C ASP A 119 17.22 1.52 10.50
N PRO A 120 17.45 2.82 10.24
CA PRO A 120 18.51 3.30 9.36
C PRO A 120 19.90 2.75 9.68
N ALA A 121 20.24 2.55 10.97
CA ALA A 121 21.54 2.01 11.36
C ALA A 121 21.68 0.51 11.06
N ALA A 122 20.57 -0.24 11.05
CA ALA A 122 20.54 -1.61 10.57
C ALA A 122 20.61 -1.67 9.04
N LEU A 123 19.88 -0.78 8.34
CA LEU A 123 19.91 -0.65 6.88
C LEU A 123 21.32 -0.35 6.34
N ALA A 124 22.08 0.52 7.02
CA ALA A 124 23.45 0.88 6.64
C ALA A 124 24.47 -0.26 6.77
N ARG A 125 24.14 -1.34 7.50
CA ARG A 125 25.00 -2.51 7.72
C ARG A 125 24.63 -3.71 6.86
N LEU A 126 23.64 -3.55 5.97
CA LEU A 126 23.20 -4.63 5.11
C LEU A 126 24.29 -5.05 4.12
N THR A 127 24.42 -6.36 3.92
CA THR A 127 25.29 -6.89 2.87
C THR A 127 24.72 -6.55 1.49
N PRO A 128 25.55 -6.51 0.42
CA PRO A 128 25.04 -6.31 -0.94
C PRO A 128 23.91 -7.28 -1.31
N GLN A 129 24.00 -8.54 -0.88
CA GLN A 129 22.97 -9.55 -1.12
C GLN A 129 21.66 -9.22 -0.38
N THR A 130 21.74 -8.74 0.87
CA THR A 130 20.55 -8.36 1.64
C THR A 130 19.90 -7.10 1.07
N ILE A 131 20.69 -6.13 0.58
CA ILE A 131 20.18 -4.94 -0.13
C ILE A 131 19.39 -5.37 -1.37
N ASP A 132 19.93 -6.32 -2.13
CA ASP A 132 19.30 -6.84 -3.34
C ASP A 132 17.96 -7.52 -3.04
N ARG A 133 17.92 -8.35 -1.99
CA ARG A 133 16.68 -8.98 -1.51
C ARG A 133 15.67 -7.96 -1.03
N TYR A 134 16.10 -6.97 -0.25
CA TYR A 134 15.23 -5.90 0.25
C TYR A 134 14.60 -5.11 -0.92
N CYS A 135 15.40 -4.75 -1.93
CA CYS A 135 14.87 -4.10 -3.13
C CYS A 135 13.85 -4.97 -3.86
N GLN A 136 14.05 -6.29 -3.95
CA GLN A 136 13.08 -7.21 -4.55
C GLN A 136 11.75 -7.19 -3.78
N VAL A 137 11.80 -7.27 -2.46
CA VAL A 137 10.59 -7.18 -1.62
C VAL A 137 9.87 -5.86 -1.84
N CYS A 138 10.58 -4.72 -1.80
CA CYS A 138 9.98 -3.41 -2.07
C CYS A 138 9.31 -3.32 -3.45
N MET A 139 9.78 -4.06 -4.46
CA MET A 139 9.20 -3.99 -5.80
C MET A 139 8.21 -5.12 -6.09
N ALA A 140 7.95 -6.00 -5.11
CA ALA A 140 7.14 -7.19 -5.31
C ALA A 140 5.65 -6.89 -5.45
N GLY A 141 5.11 -5.86 -4.78
CA GLY A 141 3.72 -5.44 -4.99
C GLY A 141 3.44 -4.96 -6.41
N ILE A 142 4.32 -4.10 -6.95
CA ILE A 142 4.28 -3.68 -8.36
C ILE A 142 4.40 -4.89 -9.30
N ALA A 143 5.32 -5.82 -9.02
CA ALA A 143 5.49 -7.03 -9.82
C ALA A 143 4.23 -7.92 -9.80
N ALA A 144 3.58 -8.07 -8.64
CA ALA A 144 2.34 -8.82 -8.49
C ALA A 144 1.20 -8.20 -9.30
N GLU A 145 1.02 -6.88 -9.24
CA GLU A 145 0.01 -6.20 -10.05
C GLU A 145 0.27 -6.38 -11.55
N GLN A 146 1.52 -6.22 -12.01
CA GLN A 146 1.89 -6.45 -13.40
C GLN A 146 1.67 -7.89 -13.86
N MET A 147 1.93 -8.86 -12.98
CA MET A 147 1.71 -10.28 -13.26
C MET A 147 0.21 -10.61 -13.39
N VAL A 148 -0.65 -10.04 -12.53
CA VAL A 148 -2.08 -10.38 -12.47
C VAL A 148 -2.92 -9.56 -13.45
N TYR A 149 -2.62 -8.27 -13.61
CA TYR A 149 -3.46 -7.33 -14.35
C TYR A 149 -2.81 -6.74 -15.60
N GLY A 150 -1.52 -7.00 -15.83
CA GLY A 150 -0.76 -6.47 -16.97
C GLY A 150 -0.18 -5.06 -16.75
N ASP A 151 -0.67 -4.33 -15.75
CA ASP A 151 -0.18 -3.01 -15.34
C ASP A 151 -0.22 -2.84 -13.81
N ALA A 152 0.62 -1.95 -13.29
CA ALA A 152 0.60 -1.54 -11.89
C ALA A 152 -0.06 -0.17 -11.75
N GLN A 153 -1.03 -0.07 -10.86
CA GLN A 153 -1.73 1.17 -10.53
C GLN A 153 -1.30 1.73 -9.15
N GLY A 154 -0.77 0.88 -8.28
CA GLY A 154 -0.15 1.22 -7.00
C GLY A 154 1.39 1.31 -7.04
N GLY A 155 2.01 1.34 -5.86
CA GLY A 155 3.47 1.25 -5.68
C GLY A 155 4.26 2.57 -5.83
N GLY A 156 3.57 3.71 -5.91
CA GLY A 156 4.23 5.02 -5.83
C GLY A 156 5.00 5.18 -4.51
N ASP A 157 4.42 4.74 -3.40
CA ASP A 157 5.04 4.78 -2.08
C ASP A 157 6.22 3.79 -1.97
N ASP A 158 6.14 2.62 -2.63
CA ASP A 158 7.25 1.67 -2.69
C ASP A 158 8.46 2.22 -3.41
N THR A 159 8.24 2.80 -4.60
CA THR A 159 9.31 3.39 -5.40
C THR A 159 9.95 4.57 -4.67
N ALA A 160 9.15 5.40 -4.00
CA ALA A 160 9.64 6.50 -3.18
C ALA A 160 10.44 5.98 -1.96
N SER A 161 9.94 4.94 -1.28
CA SER A 161 10.59 4.33 -0.12
C SER A 161 11.91 3.67 -0.50
N LEU A 162 11.96 2.96 -1.62
CA LEU A 162 13.20 2.41 -2.17
C LEU A 162 14.18 3.53 -2.55
N GLY A 163 13.71 4.63 -3.15
CA GLY A 163 14.56 5.79 -3.45
C GLY A 163 15.19 6.42 -2.20
N LYS A 164 14.41 6.58 -1.13
CA LYS A 164 14.91 7.04 0.17
C LYS A 164 15.93 6.05 0.74
N PHE A 165 15.63 4.76 0.74
CA PHE A 165 16.55 3.70 1.17
C PHE A 165 17.87 3.73 0.38
N TRP A 166 17.80 3.90 -0.94
CA TRP A 166 18.96 4.00 -1.82
C TRP A 166 19.87 5.19 -1.45
N THR A 167 19.24 6.31 -1.07
CA THR A 167 19.94 7.51 -0.62
C THR A 167 20.60 7.29 0.75
N VAL A 168 19.92 6.61 1.68
CA VAL A 168 20.48 6.24 3.00
C VAL A 168 21.73 5.35 2.86
N LEU A 169 21.77 4.49 1.84
CA LEU A 169 22.95 3.67 1.52
C LEU A 169 24.12 4.48 0.88
N GLY A 170 23.98 5.80 0.73
CA GLY A 170 25.00 6.66 0.11
C GLY A 170 25.14 6.45 -1.40
N ARG A 171 24.14 5.86 -2.06
CA ARG A 171 24.15 5.60 -3.51
C ARG A 171 23.51 6.73 -4.30
N SER A 172 23.82 6.82 -5.58
CA SER A 172 23.33 7.91 -6.42
C SER A 172 21.82 7.77 -6.68
N PRO A 173 21.00 8.82 -6.48
CA PRO A 173 19.59 8.79 -6.83
C PRO A 173 19.33 8.44 -8.30
N ALA A 174 20.28 8.71 -9.19
CA ALA A 174 20.18 8.38 -10.61
C ALA A 174 20.23 6.87 -10.89
N GLU A 175 20.76 6.06 -9.96
CA GLU A 175 20.83 4.59 -10.09
C GLU A 175 19.56 3.91 -9.59
N ALA A 176 18.75 4.60 -8.76
CA ALA A 176 17.55 4.03 -8.15
C ALA A 176 16.53 3.51 -9.19
N PRO A 177 16.23 4.22 -10.30
CA PRO A 177 15.30 3.71 -11.31
C PRO A 177 15.77 2.41 -11.97
N LEU A 178 17.07 2.27 -12.22
CA LEU A 178 17.63 1.03 -12.77
C LEU A 178 17.48 -0.11 -11.76
N LYS A 179 17.76 0.16 -10.48
CA LYS A 179 17.60 -0.84 -9.42
C LYS A 179 16.15 -1.26 -9.23
N GLN A 180 15.21 -0.31 -9.27
CA GLN A 180 13.77 -0.57 -9.21
C GLN A 180 13.35 -1.52 -10.34
N ARG A 181 13.71 -1.23 -11.59
CA ARG A 181 13.37 -2.09 -12.74
C ARG A 181 13.95 -3.50 -12.61
N TRP A 182 15.22 -3.59 -12.21
CA TRP A 182 15.85 -4.89 -11.97
C TRP A 182 15.11 -5.67 -10.87
N ALA A 183 14.82 -5.03 -9.75
CA ALA A 183 14.14 -5.66 -8.62
C ALA A 183 12.71 -6.07 -8.97
N THR A 184 11.96 -5.27 -9.74
CA THR A 184 10.64 -5.65 -10.26
C THR A 184 10.72 -6.89 -11.13
N LEU A 185 11.70 -6.99 -12.03
CA LEU A 185 11.88 -8.18 -12.88
C LEU A 185 12.22 -9.43 -12.06
N GLN A 186 13.11 -9.31 -11.08
CA GLN A 186 13.45 -10.42 -10.19
C GLN A 186 12.25 -10.88 -9.36
N ALA A 187 11.53 -9.93 -8.77
CA ALA A 187 10.32 -10.21 -8.01
C ALA A 187 9.25 -10.86 -8.88
N LYS A 188 9.05 -10.38 -10.11
CA LYS A 188 8.10 -10.99 -11.06
C LYS A 188 8.43 -12.45 -11.33
N THR A 189 9.68 -12.77 -11.67
CA THR A 189 10.13 -14.16 -11.87
C THR A 189 9.91 -15.01 -10.62
N LEU A 190 10.19 -14.46 -9.43
CA LEU A 190 9.98 -15.16 -8.16
C LEU A 190 8.49 -15.47 -7.93
N LEU A 191 7.61 -14.49 -8.15
CA LEU A 191 6.16 -14.66 -7.99
C LEU A 191 5.58 -15.64 -9.02
N GLU A 192 6.01 -15.57 -10.28
CA GLU A 192 5.59 -16.49 -11.34
C GLU A 192 6.01 -17.93 -11.03
N LYS A 193 7.22 -18.13 -10.50
CA LYS A 193 7.71 -19.44 -10.09
C LYS A 193 6.90 -20.03 -8.93
N HIS A 194 6.38 -19.20 -8.04
CA HIS A 194 5.60 -19.61 -6.87
C HIS A 194 4.11 -19.23 -6.99
N ARG A 195 3.56 -19.34 -8.21
CA ARG A 195 2.22 -18.86 -8.53
C ARG A 195 1.11 -19.47 -7.66
N ASP A 196 1.14 -20.78 -7.45
CA ASP A 196 0.12 -21.47 -6.65
C ASP A 196 0.15 -21.01 -5.18
N THR A 197 1.36 -20.83 -4.63
CA THR A 197 1.56 -20.28 -3.28
C THR A 197 1.04 -18.84 -3.19
N PHE A 198 1.31 -18.03 -4.22
CA PHE A 198 0.81 -16.65 -4.31
C PHE A 198 -0.72 -16.60 -4.28
N ASP A 199 -1.40 -17.41 -5.10
CA ASP A 199 -2.86 -17.43 -5.17
C ASP A 199 -3.49 -17.94 -3.84
N ALA A 200 -2.86 -18.92 -3.18
CA ALA A 200 -3.27 -19.39 -1.85
C ALA A 200 -3.09 -18.30 -0.78
N LEU A 201 -1.97 -17.58 -0.83
CA LEU A 201 -1.67 -16.48 0.09
C LEU A 201 -2.64 -15.31 -0.09
N VAL A 202 -2.97 -14.95 -1.33
CA VAL A 202 -4.00 -13.93 -1.65
C VAL A 202 -5.32 -14.31 -0.98
N THR A 203 -5.73 -15.57 -1.06
CA THR A 203 -6.97 -16.05 -0.42
C THR A 203 -6.90 -15.90 1.10
N ALA A 204 -5.83 -16.40 1.73
CA ALA A 204 -5.66 -16.34 3.17
C ALA A 204 -5.61 -14.89 3.70
N MET A 205 -4.88 -14.00 3.02
CA MET A 205 -4.83 -12.58 3.37
C MET A 205 -6.19 -11.90 3.16
N GLY A 206 -6.94 -12.29 2.12
CA GLY A 206 -8.31 -11.80 1.88
C GLY A 206 -9.27 -12.15 3.02
N ASP A 207 -9.06 -13.31 3.64
CA ASP A 207 -9.78 -13.77 4.83
C ASP A 207 -9.23 -13.20 6.15
N ARG A 208 -8.20 -12.34 6.08
CA ARG A 208 -7.49 -11.75 7.21
C ARG A 208 -6.83 -12.78 8.13
N ALA A 209 -6.29 -13.85 7.55
CA ALA A 209 -5.54 -14.86 8.29
C ALA A 209 -4.35 -14.23 9.03
N PRO A 210 -4.02 -14.67 10.26
CA PRO A 210 -2.85 -14.21 10.98
C PRO A 210 -1.55 -14.36 10.18
N VAL A 211 -0.56 -13.48 10.43
CA VAL A 211 0.77 -13.52 9.79
C VAL A 211 1.40 -14.92 9.88
N ALA A 212 1.28 -15.58 11.03
CA ALA A 212 1.85 -16.91 11.26
C ALA A 212 1.26 -17.97 10.29
N ASP A 213 -0.03 -17.92 10.04
CA ASP A 213 -0.72 -18.85 9.13
C ASP A 213 -0.32 -18.58 7.68
N CYS A 214 -0.25 -17.29 7.30
CA CYS A 214 0.27 -16.88 5.99
C CYS A 214 1.71 -17.35 5.77
N CYS A 215 2.60 -17.20 6.76
CA CYS A 215 3.97 -17.71 6.70
C CYS A 215 3.99 -19.24 6.55
N ALA A 216 3.14 -19.97 7.28
CA ALA A 216 3.06 -21.42 7.18
C ALA A 216 2.63 -21.89 5.79
N ILE A 217 1.70 -21.18 5.12
CA ILE A 217 1.32 -21.45 3.73
C ILE A 217 2.52 -21.32 2.79
N VAL A 218 3.32 -20.26 2.95
CA VAL A 218 4.49 -20.05 2.10
C VAL A 218 5.55 -21.13 2.32
N GLU A 219 5.89 -21.41 3.57
CA GLU A 219 6.94 -22.39 3.90
C GLU A 219 6.57 -23.82 3.50
N ALA A 220 5.30 -24.21 3.65
CA ALA A 220 4.82 -25.53 3.21
C ALA A 220 5.00 -25.75 1.69
N ASN A 221 4.90 -24.69 0.90
CA ASN A 221 5.01 -24.74 -0.57
C ASN A 221 6.39 -24.30 -1.08
N ARG A 222 7.31 -23.93 -0.19
CA ARG A 222 8.69 -23.58 -0.54
C ARG A 222 9.49 -24.82 -0.97
N ALA A 223 9.41 -25.88 -0.17
CA ALA A 223 10.15 -27.12 -0.39
C ALA A 223 9.69 -27.91 -1.63
N SER A 224 8.41 -27.83 -2.00
CA SER A 224 7.87 -28.54 -3.17
C SER A 224 8.39 -27.97 -4.49
N VAL A 225 8.56 -26.65 -4.56
CA VAL A 225 9.07 -25.95 -5.75
C VAL A 225 10.59 -26.10 -5.87
N GLU A 226 11.32 -26.09 -4.75
CA GLU A 226 12.77 -26.35 -4.76
C GLU A 226 13.11 -27.80 -5.14
N ALA A 227 12.26 -28.77 -4.81
CA ALA A 227 12.45 -30.16 -5.19
C ALA A 227 12.10 -30.46 -6.67
N ALA A 228 11.36 -29.56 -7.34
CA ALA A 228 10.92 -29.72 -8.73
C ALA A 228 11.80 -28.95 -9.75
N ALA A 229 12.78 -28.18 -9.28
CA ALA A 229 13.70 -27.36 -10.09
C ALA A 229 15.08 -28.02 -10.22
#